data_AF-A0A4Y5Z6B2-F1
#
_entry.id   AF-A0A4Y5Z6B2-F1
#
_cell.length_a   1.000
_cell.length_b   1.000
_cell.length_c   1.000
_cell.angle_alpha   90.00
_cell.angle_beta   90.00
_cell.angle_gamma   90.00
#
_symmetry.space_group_name_H-M   'P 1'
#
loop_
_entity.id
_entity.type
_entity.pdbx_description
1 polymer ?
#
loop_
_entity_poly.entity_id
_entity_poly.type
_entity_poly.pdbx_seq_one_letter_code
_entity_poly.pdbx_strand_id
1 'polypeptide(L)'
;MKTARLIAFVTIGMAAALGRPASAAAQDATTSTEAAAVYKAFLHHWMGKSHQPINVARVAEPMHPTGSDGGCEGHADIEAIIKRPAERIDDLGKVLGPDASIRYIDPSTWHPTDPQHLIQQGKSVDDAVNAGMSAALLTFSAIAFNERRDVAVFSFSFVCGGLCGNGGITVMRKKDGKWENDPRQCAHWISGTMPLDRQLRIAQK
;
A
#
# COMPACT_ATOMS: atom_id res chain seq x y z
N MET A 1 -71.68 9.96 -49.33
CA MET A 1 -71.15 8.85 -48.51
C MET A 1 -69.66 9.10 -48.29
N LYS A 2 -69.24 9.48 -47.08
CA LYS A 2 -67.86 9.83 -46.74
C LYS A 2 -67.22 8.64 -46.01
N THR A 3 -66.23 8.00 -46.62
CA THR A 3 -65.45 6.90 -46.05
C THR A 3 -64.33 7.47 -45.17
N ALA A 4 -64.42 7.21 -43.86
CA ALA A 4 -63.39 7.57 -42.90
C ALA A 4 -62.24 6.54 -42.94
N ARG A 5 -61.01 7.02 -43.08
CA ARG A 5 -59.78 6.22 -42.94
C ARG A 5 -59.32 6.29 -41.48
N LEU A 6 -59.21 5.14 -40.81
CA LEU A 6 -58.52 5.00 -39.53
C LEU A 6 -57.01 4.84 -39.77
N ILE A 7 -56.20 5.68 -39.13
CA ILE A 7 -54.74 5.57 -39.04
C ILE A 7 -54.43 5.05 -37.64
N ALA A 8 -53.89 3.84 -37.54
CA ALA A 8 -53.41 3.27 -36.29
C ALA A 8 -51.96 3.73 -36.03
N PHE A 9 -51.75 4.51 -34.97
CA PHE A 9 -50.43 4.85 -34.46
C PHE A 9 -49.93 3.71 -33.57
N VAL A 10 -48.87 3.02 -34.01
CA VAL A 10 -48.11 2.07 -33.20
C VAL A 10 -47.06 2.86 -32.43
N THR A 11 -47.26 3.03 -31.12
CA THR A 11 -46.27 3.61 -30.22
C THR A 11 -45.25 2.55 -29.82
N ILE A 12 -44.00 2.72 -30.27
CA ILE A 12 -42.86 1.91 -29.83
C ILE A 12 -42.38 2.49 -28.49
N GLY A 13 -42.67 1.78 -27.39
CA GLY A 13 -42.14 2.11 -26.07
C GLY A 13 -40.67 1.73 -25.96
N MET A 14 -39.78 2.73 -25.89
CA MET A 14 -38.38 2.56 -25.50
C MET A 14 -38.32 2.27 -24.01
N ALA A 15 -38.01 1.03 -23.64
CA ALA A 15 -37.68 0.67 -22.27
C ALA A 15 -36.27 1.20 -21.94
N ALA A 16 -36.21 2.31 -21.19
CA ALA A 16 -34.98 2.79 -20.59
C ALA A 16 -34.56 1.83 -19.48
N ALA A 17 -33.55 0.98 -19.76
CA ALA A 17 -32.90 0.17 -18.74
C ALA A 17 -32.10 1.10 -17.82
N LEU A 18 -32.70 1.48 -16.69
CA LEU A 18 -32.02 2.16 -15.59
C LEU A 18 -30.97 1.19 -15.02
N GLY A 19 -29.70 1.43 -15.34
CA GLY A 19 -28.58 0.72 -14.74
C GLY A 19 -28.59 0.93 -13.22
N ARG A 20 -28.76 -0.16 -12.47
CA ARG A 20 -28.59 -0.14 -11.01
C ARG A 20 -27.16 0.33 -10.70
N PRO A 21 -26.96 1.31 -9.80
CA PRO A 21 -25.63 1.63 -9.31
C PRO A 21 -25.03 0.37 -8.69
N ALA A 22 -23.78 0.07 -9.03
CA ALA A 22 -23.05 -1.03 -8.41
C ALA A 22 -23.09 -0.85 -6.89
N SER A 23 -23.44 -1.91 -6.16
CA SER A 23 -23.51 -1.89 -4.69
C SER A 23 -22.14 -1.56 -4.10
N ALA A 24 -22.09 -0.71 -3.06
CA ALA A 24 -20.87 -0.37 -2.33
C ALA A 24 -20.04 -1.61 -1.93
N ALA A 25 -20.71 -2.70 -1.53
CA ALA A 25 -20.04 -3.95 -1.18
C ALA A 25 -19.22 -4.58 -2.33
N ALA A 26 -19.65 -4.41 -3.59
CA ALA A 26 -18.90 -4.89 -4.75
C ALA A 26 -17.69 -3.99 -5.05
N GLN A 27 -17.79 -2.70 -4.76
CA GLN A 27 -16.69 -1.74 -4.87
C GLN A 27 -15.64 -1.98 -3.77
N ASP A 28 -16.07 -2.29 -2.55
CA ASP A 28 -15.18 -2.59 -1.41
C ASP A 28 -14.42 -3.90 -1.64
N ALA A 29 -15.09 -4.95 -2.09
CA ALA A 29 -14.45 -6.23 -2.41
C ALA A 29 -13.42 -6.10 -3.56
N THR A 30 -13.74 -5.31 -4.59
CA THR A 30 -12.80 -5.00 -5.69
C THR A 30 -11.61 -4.21 -5.18
N THR A 31 -11.83 -3.26 -4.27
CA THR A 31 -10.77 -2.44 -3.69
C THR A 31 -9.83 -3.23 -2.81
N SER A 32 -10.36 -4.11 -1.97
CA SER A 32 -9.55 -5.03 -1.16
C SER A 32 -8.72 -5.98 -2.04
N THR A 33 -9.31 -6.51 -3.11
CA THR A 33 -8.61 -7.43 -4.03
C THR A 33 -7.47 -6.74 -4.78
N GLU A 34 -7.68 -5.51 -5.27
CA GLU A 34 -6.63 -4.74 -5.95
C GLU A 34 -5.52 -4.30 -4.98
N ALA A 35 -5.87 -3.86 -3.76
CA ALA A 35 -4.88 -3.54 -2.73
C ALA A 35 -3.99 -4.76 -2.41
N ALA A 36 -4.59 -5.94 -2.25
CA ALA A 36 -3.85 -7.17 -2.05
C ALA A 36 -2.86 -7.46 -3.19
N ALA A 37 -3.28 -7.26 -4.45
CA ALA A 37 -2.42 -7.47 -5.61
C ALA A 37 -1.22 -6.51 -5.65
N VAL A 38 -1.44 -5.23 -5.31
CA VAL A 38 -0.38 -4.21 -5.23
C VAL A 38 0.64 -4.56 -4.14
N TYR A 39 0.19 -4.82 -2.92
CA TYR A 39 1.09 -5.17 -1.81
C TYR A 39 1.85 -6.46 -2.09
N LYS A 40 1.21 -7.50 -2.63
CA LYS A 40 1.90 -8.75 -3.01
C LYS A 40 2.97 -8.52 -4.07
N ALA A 41 2.68 -7.69 -5.07
CA ALA A 41 3.66 -7.36 -6.10
C ALA A 41 4.87 -6.59 -5.51
N PHE A 42 4.62 -5.64 -4.61
CA PHE A 42 5.69 -4.96 -3.88
C PHE A 42 6.51 -5.94 -3.05
N LEU A 43 5.86 -6.79 -2.23
CA LEU A 43 6.54 -7.77 -1.37
C LEU A 43 7.37 -8.76 -2.16
N HIS A 44 6.85 -9.27 -3.28
CA HIS A 44 7.60 -10.14 -4.17
C HIS A 44 8.86 -9.46 -4.72
N HIS A 45 8.77 -8.19 -5.13
CA HIS A 45 9.95 -7.45 -5.57
C HIS A 45 10.93 -7.18 -4.42
N TRP A 46 10.41 -6.77 -3.26
CA TRP A 46 11.18 -6.41 -2.08
C TRP A 46 11.98 -7.58 -1.50
N MET A 47 11.34 -8.75 -1.37
CA MET A 47 11.97 -9.94 -0.81
C MET A 47 12.99 -10.56 -1.78
N GLY A 48 12.87 -10.26 -3.08
CA GLY A 48 13.77 -10.78 -4.11
C GLY A 48 13.83 -12.31 -4.08
N LYS A 49 15.03 -12.87 -3.86
CA LYS A 49 15.25 -14.32 -3.72
C LYS A 49 15.25 -14.81 -2.27
N SER A 50 15.04 -13.91 -1.31
CA SER A 50 15.00 -14.28 0.10
C SER A 50 13.71 -15.03 0.40
N HIS A 51 13.85 -16.20 1.02
CA HIS A 51 12.71 -16.99 1.52
C HIS A 51 12.52 -16.82 3.03
N GLN A 52 13.23 -15.88 3.67
CA GLN A 52 13.09 -15.65 5.10
C GLN A 52 11.78 -14.93 5.40
N PRO A 53 10.99 -15.41 6.40
CA PRO A 53 9.75 -14.75 6.77
C PRO A 53 9.97 -13.33 7.29
N ILE A 54 9.29 -12.35 6.70
CA ILE A 54 9.33 -10.96 7.14
C ILE A 54 8.18 -10.66 8.12
N ASN A 55 8.39 -9.75 9.06
CA ASN A 55 7.28 -9.23 9.84
C ASN A 55 6.63 -8.07 9.09
N VAL A 56 5.31 -8.10 8.96
CA VAL A 56 4.52 -7.04 8.36
C VAL A 56 3.51 -6.54 9.39
N ALA A 57 3.38 -5.22 9.53
CA ALA A 57 2.39 -4.63 10.40
C ALA A 57 0.98 -5.08 9.96
N ARG A 58 0.15 -5.47 10.93
CA ARG A 58 -1.22 -5.92 10.67
C ARG A 58 -2.14 -4.80 10.19
N VAL A 59 -1.77 -3.56 10.48
CA VAL A 59 -2.58 -2.37 10.19
C VAL A 59 -1.89 -1.56 9.09
N ALA A 60 -2.68 -0.95 8.22
CA ALA A 60 -2.21 0.05 7.27
C ALA A 60 -3.03 1.35 7.41
N GLU A 61 -2.40 2.40 7.93
CA GLU A 61 -3.03 3.70 8.11
C GLU A 61 -3.13 4.48 6.80
N PRO A 62 -4.11 5.38 6.63
CA PRO A 62 -4.13 6.31 5.52
C PRO A 62 -2.80 7.05 5.41
N MET A 63 -2.27 7.11 4.18
CA MET A 63 -1.08 7.88 3.92
C MET A 63 -1.36 9.34 4.27
N HIS A 64 -0.59 9.87 5.21
CA HIS A 64 -0.66 11.29 5.50
C HIS A 64 0.03 12.03 4.36
N PRO A 65 -0.57 13.10 3.82
CA PRO A 65 0.14 13.97 2.89
C PRO A 65 1.41 14.44 3.60
N THR A 66 2.54 13.90 3.17
CA THR A 66 3.84 14.49 3.51
C THR A 66 3.79 15.92 3.00
N GLY A 67 4.29 16.89 3.76
CA GLY A 67 4.39 18.29 3.30
C GLY A 67 5.26 18.42 2.04
N SER A 68 5.85 19.59 1.82
CA SER A 68 6.83 19.84 0.75
C SER A 68 8.08 18.93 0.75
N ASP A 69 8.16 17.96 1.67
CA ASP A 69 9.26 17.03 1.88
C ASP A 69 8.89 15.61 1.39
N GLY A 70 7.71 15.43 0.77
CA GLY A 70 7.24 14.16 0.23
C GLY A 70 8.08 13.61 -0.91
N GLY A 71 8.95 14.45 -1.49
CA GLY A 71 9.93 14.05 -2.50
C GLY A 71 9.33 13.60 -3.81
N CYS A 72 8.04 13.86 -4.04
CA CYS A 72 7.38 13.57 -5.31
C CYS A 72 7.30 14.83 -6.20
N GLU A 73 8.10 15.87 -5.92
CA GLU A 73 8.03 17.13 -6.65
C GLU A 73 8.32 16.89 -8.15
N GLY A 74 7.47 17.48 -9.00
CA GLY A 74 7.56 17.28 -10.47
C GLY A 74 6.73 16.10 -10.99
N HIS A 75 5.99 15.40 -10.11
CA HIS A 75 5.04 14.37 -10.48
C HIS A 75 3.62 14.72 -10.05
N ALA A 76 3.04 15.75 -10.68
CA ALA A 76 1.72 16.30 -10.32
C ALA A 76 0.59 15.25 -10.30
N ASP A 77 0.67 14.23 -11.15
CA ASP A 77 -0.30 13.13 -11.14
C ASP A 77 -0.15 12.22 -9.90
N ILE A 78 1.08 11.94 -9.46
CA ILE A 78 1.36 11.19 -8.23
C ILE A 78 0.94 12.00 -7.00
N GLU A 79 1.28 13.29 -6.95
CA GLU A 79 0.85 14.19 -5.87
C GLU A 79 -0.67 14.27 -5.74
N ALA A 80 -1.39 14.28 -6.87
CA ALA A 80 -2.85 14.25 -6.88
C ALA A 80 -3.40 12.94 -6.32
N ILE A 81 -2.71 11.80 -6.53
CA ILE A 81 -3.10 10.51 -5.94
C ILE A 81 -2.85 10.50 -4.44
N ILE A 82 -1.70 11.00 -3.96
CA ILE A 82 -1.34 11.06 -2.53
C ILE A 82 -2.39 11.82 -1.72
N LYS A 83 -2.98 12.87 -2.30
CA LYS A 83 -4.01 13.70 -1.66
C LYS A 83 -5.39 13.03 -1.62
N ARG A 84 -5.59 11.89 -2.29
CA ARG A 84 -6.86 11.16 -2.26
C ARG A 84 -7.01 10.44 -0.92
N PRO A 85 -8.23 10.40 -0.36
CA PRO A 85 -8.47 9.59 0.83
C PRO A 85 -8.23 8.11 0.50
N ALA A 86 -7.45 7.45 1.33
CA ALA A 86 -7.33 6.00 1.40
C ALA A 86 -7.94 5.54 2.72
N GLU A 87 -8.67 4.42 2.69
CA GLU A 87 -9.29 3.88 3.89
C GLU A 87 -8.27 3.07 4.68
N ARG A 88 -8.32 3.22 6.00
CA ARG A 88 -7.53 2.42 6.93
C ARG A 88 -7.83 0.93 6.74
N ILE A 89 -6.79 0.10 6.79
CA ILE A 89 -6.91 -1.36 6.80
C ILE A 89 -6.59 -1.84 8.21
N ASP A 90 -7.58 -2.34 8.94
CA ASP A 90 -7.41 -2.85 10.31
C ASP A 90 -6.77 -4.24 10.39
N ASP A 91 -6.85 -5.02 9.31
CA ASP A 91 -6.32 -6.37 9.26
C ASP A 91 -5.82 -6.71 7.86
N LEU A 92 -4.56 -6.37 7.61
CA LEU A 92 -3.84 -6.66 6.39
C LEU A 92 -3.70 -8.17 6.15
N GLY A 93 -3.77 -8.99 7.20
CA GLY A 93 -3.81 -10.45 7.09
C GLY A 93 -5.07 -10.95 6.38
N LYS A 94 -6.21 -10.29 6.56
CA LYS A 94 -7.44 -10.59 5.79
C LYS A 94 -7.35 -10.15 4.33
N VAL A 95 -6.59 -9.08 4.05
CA VAL A 95 -6.40 -8.56 2.68
C VAL A 95 -5.42 -9.43 1.89
N LEU A 96 -4.26 -9.73 2.47
CA LEU A 96 -3.20 -10.50 1.79
C LEU A 96 -3.44 -12.01 1.87
N GLY A 97 -4.17 -12.47 2.88
CA GLY A 97 -4.39 -13.88 3.15
C GLY A 97 -3.16 -14.56 3.79
N PRO A 98 -3.24 -15.88 4.00
CA PRO A 98 -2.15 -16.64 4.57
C PRO A 98 -0.96 -16.71 3.61
N ASP A 99 0.24 -16.42 4.12
CA ASP A 99 1.50 -16.56 3.40
C ASP A 99 2.58 -17.01 4.40
N ALA A 100 3.28 -18.10 4.11
CA ALA A 100 4.32 -18.63 5.00
C ALA A 100 5.54 -17.70 5.12
N SER A 101 5.68 -16.75 4.18
CA SER A 101 6.75 -15.77 4.15
C SER A 101 6.40 -14.47 4.90
N ILE A 102 5.19 -14.35 5.44
CA ILE A 102 4.71 -13.15 6.14
C ILE A 102 4.25 -13.48 7.56
N ARG A 103 4.74 -12.72 8.54
CA ARG A 103 4.26 -12.72 9.93
C ARG A 103 3.52 -11.41 10.21
N TYR A 104 2.22 -11.47 10.47
CA TYR A 104 1.42 -10.28 10.78
C TYR A 104 1.53 -9.87 12.24
N ILE A 105 2.23 -8.77 12.50
CA ILE A 105 2.55 -8.26 13.83
C ILE A 105 1.66 -7.07 14.18
N ASP A 106 1.20 -7.01 15.43
CA ASP A 106 0.58 -5.79 15.97
C ASP A 106 1.70 -4.76 16.25
N PRO A 107 1.74 -3.62 15.52
CA PRO A 107 2.81 -2.64 15.66
C PRO A 107 2.91 -2.05 17.07
N SER A 108 1.80 -2.00 17.83
CA SER A 108 1.80 -1.45 19.20
C SER A 108 2.56 -2.33 20.21
N THR A 109 2.74 -3.61 19.89
CA THR A 109 3.44 -4.60 20.72
C THR A 109 4.88 -4.85 20.24
N TRP A 110 5.21 -4.39 19.04
CA TRP A 110 6.51 -4.62 18.44
C TRP A 110 7.57 -3.67 19.00
N HIS A 111 8.77 -4.20 19.20
CA HIS A 111 9.93 -3.45 19.65
C HIS A 111 11.13 -3.82 18.77
N PRO A 112 11.93 -2.83 18.32
CA PRO A 112 13.09 -3.12 17.49
C PRO A 112 14.13 -3.92 18.29
N THR A 113 14.71 -4.93 17.65
CA THR A 113 15.90 -5.60 18.15
C THR A 113 17.13 -4.89 17.59
N ASP A 114 17.50 -3.77 18.21
CA ASP A 114 18.52 -2.87 17.67
C ASP A 114 19.91 -3.57 17.62
N PRO A 115 20.53 -3.72 16.43
CA PRO A 115 21.86 -4.29 16.31
C PRO A 115 22.91 -3.57 17.16
N GLN A 116 22.83 -2.24 17.31
CA GLN A 116 23.78 -1.47 18.11
C GLN A 116 23.74 -1.90 19.57
N HIS A 117 22.55 -2.15 20.12
CA HIS A 117 22.38 -2.61 21.49
C HIS A 117 22.97 -4.01 21.68
N LEU A 118 22.74 -4.92 20.74
CA LEU A 118 23.29 -6.28 20.79
C LEU A 118 24.82 -6.30 20.71
N ILE A 119 25.42 -5.44 19.88
CA ILE A 119 26.89 -5.29 19.81
C ILE A 119 27.45 -4.79 21.15
N GLN A 120 26.78 -3.82 21.79
CA GLN A 120 27.18 -3.35 23.13
C GLN A 120 27.11 -4.46 24.20
N GLN A 121 26.26 -5.47 24.00
CA GLN A 121 26.18 -6.66 24.86
C GLN A 121 27.19 -7.76 24.49
N GLY A 122 28.10 -7.50 23.55
CA GLY A 122 29.16 -8.42 23.15
C GLY A 122 28.77 -9.43 22.07
N LYS A 123 27.63 -9.26 21.38
CA LYS A 123 27.34 -10.04 20.17
C LYS A 123 28.27 -9.63 19.03
N SER A 124 28.56 -10.58 18.13
CA SER A 124 29.25 -10.25 16.89
C SER A 124 28.39 -9.30 16.04
N VAL A 125 29.02 -8.51 15.20
CA VAL A 125 28.31 -7.59 14.28
C VAL A 125 27.32 -8.38 13.41
N ASP A 126 27.75 -9.51 12.85
CA ASP A 126 26.92 -10.33 11.98
C ASP A 126 25.71 -10.90 12.72
N ASP A 127 25.89 -11.43 13.94
CA ASP A 127 24.78 -11.95 14.75
C ASP A 127 23.79 -10.85 15.13
N ALA A 128 24.30 -9.67 15.49
CA ALA A 128 23.49 -8.52 15.86
C ALA A 128 22.66 -7.99 14.67
N VAL A 129 23.30 -7.86 13.50
CA VAL A 129 22.63 -7.43 12.26
C VAL A 129 21.58 -8.46 11.85
N ASN A 130 21.92 -9.75 11.84
CA ASN A 130 20.98 -10.80 11.47
C ASN A 130 19.78 -10.86 12.42
N ALA A 131 20.01 -10.69 13.73
CA ALA A 131 18.93 -10.63 14.71
C ALA A 131 18.01 -9.42 14.47
N GLY A 132 18.58 -8.22 14.26
CA GLY A 132 17.81 -7.03 13.95
C GLY A 132 17.00 -7.15 12.67
N MET A 133 17.61 -7.62 11.58
CA MET A 133 16.94 -7.83 10.30
C MET A 133 15.82 -8.87 10.39
N SER A 134 16.01 -9.94 11.16
CA SER A 134 14.99 -11.00 11.34
C SER A 134 13.82 -10.56 12.24
N ALA A 135 14.04 -9.56 13.09
CA ALA A 135 13.05 -8.94 13.96
C ALA A 135 12.46 -7.66 13.37
N ALA A 136 12.95 -7.20 12.21
CA ALA A 136 12.51 -5.98 11.55
C ALA A 136 11.01 -5.99 11.27
N LEU A 137 10.38 -4.81 11.30
CA LEU A 137 8.98 -4.63 10.96
C LEU A 137 8.84 -3.82 9.68
N LEU A 138 8.08 -4.36 8.72
CA LEU A 138 7.63 -3.67 7.53
C LEU A 138 6.19 -3.14 7.74
N THR A 139 6.03 -1.83 7.74
CA THR A 139 4.74 -1.15 7.83
C THR A 139 4.37 -0.56 6.48
N PHE A 140 3.10 -0.65 6.12
CA PHE A 140 2.54 -0.02 4.92
C PHE A 140 1.52 1.05 5.31
N SER A 141 1.39 2.11 4.52
CA SER A 141 0.15 2.89 4.49
C SER A 141 -0.90 2.18 3.65
N ALA A 142 -2.17 2.52 3.84
CA ALA A 142 -3.23 2.22 2.91
C ALA A 142 -2.89 2.78 1.51
N ILE A 143 -3.35 2.07 0.47
CA ILE A 143 -3.08 2.42 -0.93
C ILE A 143 -4.07 3.47 -1.42
N ALA A 144 -3.55 4.54 -2.00
CA ALA A 144 -4.31 5.47 -2.83
C ALA A 144 -4.19 5.08 -4.31
N PHE A 145 -5.31 5.03 -5.01
CA PHE A 145 -5.36 4.75 -6.45
C PHE A 145 -5.71 6.01 -7.24
N ASN A 146 -5.22 6.09 -8.48
CA ASN A 146 -5.81 7.01 -9.45
C ASN A 146 -7.22 6.54 -9.89
N GLU A 147 -7.93 7.38 -10.65
CA GLU A 147 -9.31 7.09 -11.08
C GLU A 147 -9.44 5.83 -11.91
N ARG A 148 -8.44 5.56 -12.76
CA ARG A 148 -8.39 4.38 -13.62
C ARG A 148 -7.95 3.12 -12.89
N ARG A 149 -7.48 3.24 -11.65
CA ARG A 149 -6.91 2.16 -10.82
C ARG A 149 -5.78 1.39 -11.54
N ASP A 150 -5.03 2.09 -12.37
CA ASP A 150 -3.83 1.57 -13.06
C ASP A 150 -2.53 2.17 -12.48
N VAL A 151 -2.64 3.10 -11.52
CA VAL A 151 -1.55 3.61 -10.70
C VAL A 151 -1.97 3.56 -9.23
N ALA A 152 -1.09 3.02 -8.39
CA ALA A 152 -1.25 2.91 -6.95
C ALA A 152 -0.07 3.58 -6.25
N VAL A 153 -0.34 4.31 -5.18
CA VAL A 153 0.67 5.02 -4.37
C VAL A 153 0.43 4.72 -2.91
N PHE A 154 1.49 4.36 -2.20
CA PHE A 154 1.48 4.11 -0.76
C PHE A 154 2.87 4.35 -0.19
N SER A 155 2.98 4.60 1.11
CA SER A 155 4.27 4.62 1.79
C SER A 155 4.56 3.28 2.45
N PHE A 156 5.84 2.98 2.62
CA PHE A 156 6.29 1.86 3.44
C PHE A 156 7.43 2.30 4.36
N SER A 157 7.60 1.56 5.44
CA SER A 157 8.67 1.73 6.41
C SER A 157 9.15 0.36 6.86
N PHE A 158 10.44 0.10 6.71
CA PHE A 158 11.12 -1.07 7.22
C PHE A 158 12.05 -0.63 8.33
N VAL A 159 11.84 -1.10 9.56
CA VAL A 159 12.62 -0.68 10.73
C VAL A 159 13.17 -1.89 11.45
N CYS A 160 14.49 -1.92 11.69
CA CYS A 160 15.15 -2.95 12.48
C CYS A 160 15.97 -2.42 13.66
N GLY A 161 16.12 -1.10 13.79
CA GLY A 161 16.88 -0.42 14.85
C GLY A 161 17.18 1.02 14.47
N GLY A 162 17.97 1.74 15.26
CA GLY A 162 18.29 3.16 14.99
C GLY A 162 19.22 3.38 13.78
N LEU A 163 19.98 2.35 13.39
CA LEU A 163 20.99 2.40 12.33
C LEU A 163 20.65 1.52 11.13
N CYS A 164 19.51 0.83 11.16
CA CYS A 164 19.10 -0.05 10.07
C CYS A 164 17.60 0.09 9.83
N GLY A 165 17.25 0.29 8.57
CA GLY A 165 15.90 0.59 8.16
C GLY A 165 15.89 1.47 6.92
N ASN A 166 14.77 1.44 6.22
CA ASN A 166 14.54 2.27 5.06
C ASN A 166 13.05 2.39 4.79
N GLY A 167 12.67 3.36 3.96
CA GLY A 167 11.28 3.56 3.62
C GLY A 167 11.12 4.63 2.57
N GLY A 168 9.88 4.97 2.29
CA GLY A 168 9.55 6.01 1.34
C GLY A 168 8.17 5.83 0.75
N ILE A 169 7.89 6.63 -0.27
CA ILE A 169 6.67 6.52 -1.06
C ILE A 169 6.97 5.65 -2.28
N THR A 170 6.16 4.62 -2.47
CA THR A 170 6.22 3.71 -3.60
C THR A 170 5.09 4.03 -4.57
N VAL A 171 5.42 4.01 -5.86
CA VAL A 171 4.46 4.10 -6.95
C VAL A 171 4.47 2.78 -7.71
N MET A 172 3.31 2.14 -7.80
CA MET A 172 3.09 0.92 -8.56
C MET A 172 2.21 1.23 -9.77
N ARG A 173 2.52 0.63 -10.91
CA ARG A 173 1.74 0.76 -12.14
C ARG A 173 1.28 -0.60 -12.63
N LYS A 174 0.03 -0.67 -13.10
CA LYS A 174 -0.52 -1.86 -13.74
C LYS A 174 -0.15 -1.86 -15.22
N LYS A 175 0.58 -2.87 -15.68
CA LYS A 175 0.91 -3.13 -17.09
C LYS A 175 0.54 -4.57 -17.41
N ASP A 176 -0.22 -4.77 -18.49
CA ASP A 176 -0.68 -6.10 -18.92
C ASP A 176 -1.32 -6.93 -17.79
N GLY A 177 -2.09 -6.25 -16.94
CA GLY A 177 -2.77 -6.85 -15.79
C GLY A 177 -1.89 -7.14 -14.57
N LYS A 178 -0.59 -6.85 -14.62
CA LYS A 178 0.38 -7.07 -13.53
C LYS A 178 0.81 -5.75 -12.91
N TRP A 179 0.98 -5.73 -11.60
CA TRP A 179 1.51 -4.59 -10.87
C TRP A 179 3.04 -4.63 -10.86
N GLU A 180 3.67 -3.53 -11.26
CA GLU A 180 5.13 -3.36 -11.31
C GLU A 180 5.53 -2.04 -10.66
N ASN A 181 6.77 -1.93 -10.20
CA ASN A 181 7.33 -0.66 -9.74
C ASN A 181 7.34 0.35 -10.89
N ASP A 182 6.79 1.53 -10.65
CA ASP A 182 6.95 2.67 -11.53
C ASP A 182 8.35 3.29 -11.31
N PRO A 183 9.09 3.63 -12.38
CA PRO A 183 10.44 4.19 -12.24
C PRO A 183 10.47 5.60 -11.64
N ARG A 184 9.33 6.29 -11.56
CA ARG A 184 9.24 7.61 -10.91
C ARG A 184 9.46 7.43 -9.42
N GLN A 185 10.52 8.08 -8.93
CA GLN A 185 10.91 8.02 -7.53
C GLN A 185 10.24 9.15 -6.76
N CYS A 186 9.81 8.84 -5.54
CA CYS A 186 9.41 9.83 -4.55
C CYS A 186 10.46 9.88 -3.43
N ALA A 187 10.21 10.61 -2.33
CA ALA A 187 11.14 10.59 -1.20
C ALA A 187 11.37 9.16 -0.70
N HIS A 188 12.65 8.85 -0.49
CA HIS A 188 13.12 7.65 0.19
C HIS A 188 14.06 8.03 1.33
N TRP A 189 14.13 7.18 2.33
CA TRP A 189 15.05 7.35 3.45
C TRP A 189 15.70 6.04 3.82
N ILE A 190 16.87 6.14 4.45
CA ILE A 190 17.64 5.03 5.00
C ILE A 190 18.12 5.45 6.39
N SER A 191 18.01 4.58 7.39
CA SER A 191 18.50 4.84 8.74
C SER A 191 19.97 5.25 8.68
N GLY A 192 20.29 6.42 9.28
CA GLY A 192 21.59 7.10 9.12
C GLY A 192 21.50 8.45 8.41
N THR A 193 20.45 8.69 7.60
CA THR A 193 20.16 10.01 7.01
C THR A 193 18.97 10.73 7.65
N MET A 194 18.22 10.06 8.54
CA MET A 194 17.08 10.63 9.28
C MET A 194 17.33 10.75 10.79
N PRO A 195 16.91 11.87 11.41
CA PRO A 195 16.82 12.00 12.88
C PRO A 195 15.98 10.90 13.53
N LEU A 196 16.43 10.38 14.68
CA LEU A 196 15.85 9.22 15.39
C LEU A 196 14.37 9.43 15.79
N ASP A 197 13.99 10.66 16.12
CA ASP A 197 12.63 11.06 16.47
C ASP A 197 11.66 11.00 15.28
N ARG A 198 12.19 11.11 14.05
CA ARG A 198 11.42 10.93 12.81
C ARG A 198 11.28 9.43 12.48
N GLN A 199 12.32 8.62 12.74
CA GLN A 199 12.25 7.17 12.56
C GLN A 199 11.20 6.51 13.47
N LEU A 200 11.16 6.88 14.76
CA LEU A 200 10.18 6.36 15.71
C LEU A 200 8.75 6.81 15.37
N ARG A 201 8.55 8.04 14.91
CA ARG A 201 7.22 8.53 14.49
C ARG A 201 6.68 7.84 13.23
N ILE A 202 7.56 7.34 12.36
CA ILE A 202 7.17 6.53 11.20
C ILE A 202 6.88 5.08 11.62
N ALA A 203 7.61 4.56 12.61
CA ALA A 203 7.44 3.19 13.13
C ALA A 203 6.22 3.02 14.06
N GLN A 204 5.82 4.09 14.77
CA GLN A 204 4.78 4.08 15.80
C GLN A 204 3.43 4.65 15.33
N LYS A 205 3.33 5.05 14.06
CA LYS A 205 2.07 5.39 13.39
C LYS A 205 1.69 4.26 12.46
#